data_AF-A0AAD8KGX7-F1
#
_entry.id   AF-A0AAD8KGX7-F1
#
_cell.length_a   1.000
_cell.length_b   1.000
_cell.length_c   1.000
_cell.angle_alpha   90.00
_cell.angle_beta   90.00
_cell.angle_gamma   90.00
#
_symmetry.space_group_name_H-M   'P 1'
#
loop_
_entity.id
_entity.type
_entity.pdbx_description
1 polymer ?
#
loop_
_entity_poly.entity_id
_entity_poly.type
_entity_poly.pdbx_seq_one_letter_code
_entity_poly.pdbx_strand_id
1 'polypeptide(L)' 'MLELNADLPERVHTQLGVFEMSPSGLKALKNPSEIFVSDGYSDSEFLAGLAIVVVMDGSRTFVIEVQAPRSLGK' A
#
# COMPACT_ATOMS: atom_id res chain seq x y z
N MET A 1 -15.07 -12.97 -44.19
CA MET A 1 -13.77 -13.04 -43.50
C MET A 1 -13.12 -11.66 -43.58
N LEU A 2 -13.30 -10.87 -42.53
CA LEU A 2 -12.51 -9.68 -42.22
C LEU A 2 -12.45 -9.64 -40.69
N GLU A 3 -11.45 -10.30 -40.12
CA GLU A 3 -11.12 -10.17 -38.70
C GLU A 3 -10.57 -8.74 -38.51
N LEU A 4 -11.32 -7.89 -37.81
CA LEU A 4 -10.87 -6.58 -37.39
C LEU A 4 -9.83 -6.79 -36.27
N ASN A 5 -8.57 -6.95 -36.66
CA ASN A 5 -7.43 -6.89 -35.74
C ASN A 5 -7.25 -5.43 -35.30
N ALA A 6 -8.07 -5.01 -34.34
CA ALA A 6 -7.80 -3.80 -33.58
C ALA A 6 -6.58 -4.10 -32.70
N ASP A 7 -5.43 -3.56 -33.08
CA ASP A 7 -4.20 -3.55 -32.30
C ASP A 7 -4.46 -2.71 -31.03
N LEU A 8 -5.02 -3.35 -30.00
CA LEU A 8 -5.17 -2.77 -28.67
C LEU A 8 -3.75 -2.58 -28.12
N PRO A 9 -3.41 -1.38 -27.60
CA PRO A 9 -2.07 -1.14 -27.08
C PRO A 9 -1.75 -2.20 -26.03
N GLU A 10 -0.57 -2.82 -26.14
CA GLU A 10 -0.05 -3.79 -25.17
C GLU A 10 -0.25 -3.20 -23.76
N ARG A 11 -1.17 -3.82 -23.01
CA ARG A 11 -1.45 -3.38 -21.65
C ARG A 11 -0.22 -3.73 -20.84
N VAL A 12 0.55 -2.73 -20.43
CA VAL A 12 1.63 -2.94 -19.48
C VAL A 12 1.00 -3.38 -18.15
N HIS A 13 1.18 -4.65 -17.81
CA HIS A 13 0.71 -5.20 -16.55
C HIS A 13 1.77 -4.96 -15.48
N THR A 14 1.45 -4.15 -14.47
CA THR A 14 2.31 -3.97 -13.29
C THR A 14 2.01 -5.08 -12.28
N GLN A 15 3.02 -5.85 -11.93
CA GLN A 15 2.92 -6.92 -10.93
C GLN A 15 3.91 -6.60 -9.80
N LEU A 16 3.43 -6.58 -8.56
CA LEU A 16 4.24 -6.27 -7.38
C LEU A 16 4.25 -7.47 -6.43
N GLY A 17 5.45 -7.95 -6.09
CA GLY A 17 5.66 -8.96 -5.05
C GLY A 17 6.08 -8.29 -3.74
N VAL A 18 5.38 -8.60 -2.66
CA VAL A 18 5.67 -8.04 -1.32
C VAL A 18 6.25 -9.15 -0.43
N PHE A 19 7.41 -8.87 0.15
CA PHE A 19 8.17 -9.83 0.96
C PHE A 19 8.66 -9.18 2.25
N GLU A 20 8.69 -9.95 3.32
CA GLU A 20 9.30 -9.60 4.60
C GLU A 20 10.64 -10.32 4.73
N MET A 21 11.68 -9.62 5.21
CA MET A 21 12.96 -10.25 5.49
C MET A 21 12.93 -10.87 6.89
N SER A 22 13.24 -12.17 6.96
CA SER A 22 13.36 -12.94 8.19
C SER A 22 14.79 -13.46 8.36
N PRO A 23 15.16 -14.01 9.53
CA PRO A 23 16.49 -14.61 9.73
C PRO A 23 16.84 -15.73 8.75
N SER A 24 15.83 -16.40 8.19
CA SER A 24 15.98 -17.45 7.18
C SER A 24 15.85 -16.94 5.72
N GLY A 25 15.68 -15.62 5.52
CA GLY A 25 15.58 -15.00 4.19
C GLY A 25 14.22 -14.36 3.91
N LEU A 26 13.90 -14.18 2.62
CA LEU A 26 12.68 -13.51 2.17
C LEU A 26 11.46 -14.43 2.30
N LYS A 27 10.42 -13.95 2.98
CA LYS A 27 9.13 -14.61 3.13
C LYS A 27 8.07 -13.80 2.40
N ALA A 28 7.37 -14.43 1.45
CA ALA A 28 6.27 -13.78 0.73
C ALA A 28 5.11 -13.48 1.71
N LEU A 29 4.61 -12.24 1.67
CA LEU A 29 3.43 -11.85 2.44
C LEU A 29 2.16 -12.23 1.68
N LYS A 30 1.26 -12.95 2.36
CA LYS A 30 -0.06 -13.32 1.80
C LYS A 30 -1.04 -12.15 1.82
N ASN A 31 -0.93 -11.28 2.83
CA ASN A 31 -1.79 -10.12 3.01
C ASN A 31 -0.93 -8.87 3.26
N PRO A 32 -0.49 -8.16 2.20
CA PRO A 32 0.35 -6.98 2.35
C PRO A 32 -0.36 -5.81 3.06
N SER A 33 -1.70 -5.83 3.13
CA SER A 33 -2.48 -4.78 3.80
C SER A 33 -2.26 -4.78 5.32
N GLU A 34 -1.85 -5.89 5.91
CA GLU A 34 -1.54 -5.99 7.35
C GLU A 34 -0.38 -5.08 7.77
N ILE A 35 0.50 -4.69 6.84
CA ILE A 35 1.58 -3.74 7.10
C ILE A 35 1.05 -2.39 7.60
N PHE A 36 -0.19 -2.04 7.27
CA PHE A 36 -0.86 -0.79 7.66
C PHE A 36 -1.88 -0.98 8.79
N VAL A 37 -1.99 -2.17 9.35
CA VAL A 37 -2.87 -2.45 10.50
C VAL A 37 -2.03 -2.39 11.76
N SER A 38 -2.20 -1.34 12.55
CA SER A 38 -1.50 -1.19 13.84
C SER A 38 -2.14 -2.10 14.91
N ASP A 39 -1.35 -2.92 15.59
CA ASP A 39 -1.80 -3.83 16.67
C ASP A 39 -2.34 -3.13 17.94
N GLY A 40 -2.34 -1.79 17.97
CA GLY A 40 -2.65 -0.97 19.15
C GLY A 40 -4.05 -0.38 19.23
N TYR A 41 -4.97 -0.69 18.32
CA TYR A 41 -6.36 -0.17 18.34
C TYR A 41 -7.25 -0.85 19.40
N SER A 42 -6.67 -1.51 20.41
CA SER A 42 -7.41 -2.04 21.55
C SER A 42 -7.80 -0.91 22.49
N ASP A 43 -9.10 -0.70 22.60
CA ASP A 43 -9.81 0.18 23.53
C ASP A 43 -9.76 1.70 23.23
N SER A 44 -10.79 2.13 22.49
CA SER A 44 -11.50 3.40 22.65
C SER A 44 -10.91 4.71 22.10
N GLU A 45 -9.69 4.75 21.58
CA GLU A 45 -9.20 5.92 20.85
C GLU A 45 -9.30 5.72 19.33
N PHE A 46 -10.40 6.16 18.74
CA PHE A 46 -10.43 6.41 17.29
C PHE A 46 -9.32 7.43 16.97
N LEU A 47 -8.25 6.98 16.31
CA LEU A 47 -7.17 7.84 15.84
C LEU A 47 -7.69 8.69 14.66
N ALA A 48 -8.42 9.75 14.98
CA ALA A 48 -8.71 10.79 14.02
C ALA A 48 -7.38 11.41 13.56
N GLY A 49 -7.19 11.53 12.24
CA GLY A 49 -5.96 12.06 11.65
C GLY A 49 -5.01 11.02 11.05
N LEU A 50 -5.41 9.75 10.92
CA LEU A 50 -4.70 8.76 10.11
C LEU A 50 -5.15 8.81 8.65
N ALA A 51 -4.20 8.76 7.70
CA ALA A 51 -4.48 8.60 6.29
C ALA A 51 -3.38 7.79 5.59
N ILE A 52 -3.76 6.94 4.64
CA ILE A 52 -2.82 6.30 3.72
C ILE A 52 -2.77 7.14 2.44
N VAL A 53 -1.57 7.51 2.02
CA VAL A 53 -1.33 8.27 0.79
C VAL A 53 -0.40 7.52 -0.14
N VAL A 54 -0.68 7.62 -1.44
CA VAL A 54 0.21 7.15 -2.50
C VAL A 54 0.96 8.36 -3.05
N VAL A 55 2.28 8.33 -2.97
CA VAL A 55 3.16 9.41 -3.46
C VAL A 55 3.99 8.87 -4.62
N MET A 56 4.08 9.66 -5.69
CA MET A 56 4.92 9.35 -6.86
C MET A 56 6.16 10.24 -6.83
N ASP A 57 7.36 9.64 -6.86
CA ASP A 57 8.63 10.31 -7.10
C ASP A 57 9.26 9.76 -8.39
N GLY A 58 9.08 10.50 -9.48
CA GLY A 58 9.37 10.00 -10.83
C GLY A 58 8.58 8.72 -11.11
N SER A 59 9.28 7.62 -11.41
CA SER A 59 8.67 6.30 -11.64
C SER A 59 8.50 5.46 -10.38
N ARG A 60 8.93 5.95 -9.21
CA ARG A 60 8.83 5.21 -7.94
C ARG A 60 7.55 5.59 -7.22
N THR A 61 6.80 4.57 -6.80
CA THR A 61 5.59 4.73 -5.99
C THR A 61 5.91 4.40 -4.54
N PHE A 62 5.49 5.28 -3.64
CA PHE A 62 5.55 5.08 -2.20
C PHE A 62 4.12 5.03 -1.65
N VAL A 63 3.88 4.10 -0.73
CA VAL A 63 2.65 4.07 0.08
C VAL A 63 3.08 4.46 1.49
N ILE A 64 2.53 5.56 1.99
CA ILE A 64 2.94 6.16 3.26
C ILE A 64 1.71 6.31 4.15
N GLU A 65 1.84 5.91 5.41
CA GLU A 65 0.89 6.27 6.45
C GLU A 65 1.25 7.64 7.02
N VAL A 66 0.33 8.59 6.91
CA VAL A 66 0.45 9.93 7.46
C VAL A 66 -0.43 10.02 8.70
N GLN A 67 0.17 10.48 9.80
CA GLN A 67 -0.52 10.68 11.06
C GLN A 67 -0.49 12.16 11.43
N ALA A 68 -1.66 12.72 11.70
CA ALA A 68 -1.86 14.07 12.22
C ALA A 68 -2.33 13.98 13.68
N PRO A 69 -1.42 14.01 14.67
CA PRO A 69 -1.82 13.93 16.07
C PRO A 69 -2.68 15.14 16.45
N ARG A 70 -3.84 14.89 17.06
CA ARG A 70 -4.61 15.95 17.68
C ARG A 70 -3.92 16.33 18.99
N SER A 71 -3.39 17.55 19.07
CA SER A 71 -3.18 18.18 20.38
C SER A 71 -4.56 18.50 20.94
N LEU A 72 -5.05 17.68 21.86
CA LEU A 72 -6.08 18.15 22.76
C LEU A 72 -5.40 19.19 23.64
N GLY A 73 -5.79 20.46 23.47
CA GLY A 73 -5.32 21.54 24.33
C GLY A 73 -5.54 21.18 25.79
N LYS A 74 -4.72 21.79 26.66
CA LYS A 74 -5.02 21.84 28.09
C LYS A 74 -6.48 22.19 28.36
#